data_AF-A0A7X4H1Y4-F1
#
_entry.id   AF-A0A7X4H1Y4-F1
#
_cell.length_a   1.000
_cell.length_b   1.000
_cell.length_c   1.000
_cell.angle_alpha   90.00
_cell.angle_beta   90.00
_cell.angle_gamma   90.00
#
_symmetry.space_group_name_H-M   'P 1'
#
loop_
_entity.id
_entity.type
_entity.pdbx_description
1 polymer ?
#
loop_
_entity_poly.entity_id
_entity_poly.type
_entity_poly.pdbx_seq_one_letter_code
_entity_poly.pdbx_strand_id
1 'polypeptide(L)'
;MTNSISPELARFYAFFETTGLARLDGLDASYFRGLTDSEKQEAWNFLEKNLKFSVDSTCGLCLINPEMAVEKFKEHVRQPLDDGLYPEERRELEENRLLMLHLILSREPSPEYAEILTGFSASEFGESRAKFAEYLPVANVSERSLNVLKTMIFTETVRIALSCAASKFMAIWGYNFEFGDERYKALYRRLTSSEEEEKKAAIQQIENERSI
;
A
#
# COMPACT_ATOMS: atom_id res chain seq x y z
N MET A 1 36.52 -12.07 -18.55
CA MET A 1 35.64 -11.83 -19.71
C MET A 1 34.80 -10.62 -19.35
N THR A 2 34.98 -9.51 -20.06
CA THR A 2 34.15 -8.31 -19.89
C THR A 2 32.79 -8.62 -20.52
N ASN A 3 31.80 -9.01 -19.72
CA ASN A 3 30.43 -9.13 -20.19
C ASN A 3 29.99 -7.74 -20.68
N SER A 4 29.84 -7.57 -21.99
CA SER A 4 29.21 -6.35 -22.49
C SER A 4 27.75 -6.39 -22.08
N ILE A 5 27.33 -5.43 -21.26
CA ILE A 5 25.93 -5.23 -20.89
C ILE A 5 25.13 -5.03 -22.18
N SER A 6 24.03 -5.78 -22.36
CA SER A 6 23.15 -5.59 -23.52
C SER A 6 22.47 -4.22 -23.48
N PRO A 7 22.03 -3.68 -24.63
CA PRO A 7 21.26 -2.44 -24.66
C PRO A 7 20.01 -2.49 -23.77
N GLU A 8 19.36 -3.65 -23.67
CA GLU A 8 18.18 -3.87 -22.85
C GLU A 8 18.50 -3.82 -21.36
N LEU A 9 19.56 -4.50 -20.92
CA LEU A 9 19.98 -4.48 -19.51
C LEU A 9 20.53 -3.10 -19.12
N ALA A 10 21.21 -2.40 -20.04
CA ALA A 10 21.64 -1.02 -19.83
C ALA A 10 20.44 -0.07 -19.65
N ARG A 11 19.36 -0.26 -20.43
CA ARG A 11 18.11 0.50 -20.27
C ARG A 11 17.47 0.27 -18.91
N PHE A 12 17.48 -0.96 -18.42
CA PHE A 12 17.01 -1.29 -17.07
C PHE A 12 17.81 -0.53 -15.99
N TYR A 13 19.14 -0.58 -16.03
CA TYR A 13 19.96 0.15 -15.05
C TYR A 13 19.81 1.66 -15.16
N ALA A 14 19.72 2.18 -16.38
CA ALA A 14 19.56 3.62 -16.61
C ALA A 14 18.31 4.19 -15.92
N PHE A 15 17.23 3.41 -15.77
CA PHE A 15 16.06 3.85 -15.00
C PHE A 15 16.41 4.27 -13.56
N PHE A 16 17.29 3.53 -12.89
CA PHE A 16 17.70 3.81 -11.51
C PHE A 16 18.70 4.96 -11.38
N GLU A 17 19.28 5.39 -12.50
CA GLU A 17 20.17 6.54 -12.58
C GLU A 17 19.43 7.82 -13.04
N THR A 18 18.24 7.68 -13.62
CA THR A 18 17.47 8.82 -14.12
C THR A 18 16.84 9.66 -12.99
N THR A 19 16.78 10.97 -13.24
CA THR A 19 16.04 11.94 -12.41
C THR A 19 14.99 12.66 -13.26
N GLY A 20 13.93 13.19 -12.65
CA GLY A 20 12.89 13.96 -13.36
C GLY A 20 11.71 13.13 -13.90
N LEU A 21 11.12 13.53 -15.04
CA LEU A 21 9.85 13.01 -15.57
C LEU A 21 9.82 11.49 -15.77
N ALA A 22 10.91 10.89 -16.28
CA ALA A 22 10.98 9.44 -16.47
C ALA A 22 10.85 8.63 -15.17
N ARG A 23 11.15 9.26 -14.03
CA ARG A 23 10.94 8.67 -12.70
C ARG A 23 9.48 8.75 -12.25
N LEU A 24 8.73 9.76 -12.70
CA LEU A 24 7.32 9.93 -12.37
C LEU A 24 6.43 8.88 -13.04
N ASP A 25 6.80 8.41 -14.23
CA ASP A 25 6.08 7.34 -14.93
C ASP A 25 6.28 5.96 -14.26
N GLY A 26 7.31 5.82 -13.42
CA GLY A 26 7.62 4.62 -12.67
C GLY A 26 8.23 3.49 -13.50
N LEU A 27 8.69 2.44 -12.81
CA LEU A 27 9.20 1.23 -13.43
C LEU A 27 8.05 0.38 -13.97
N ASP A 28 8.06 0.08 -15.27
CA ASP A 28 7.02 -0.74 -15.92
C ASP A 28 7.59 -1.96 -16.69
N ALA A 29 6.69 -2.76 -17.29
CA ALA A 29 7.05 -3.97 -18.03
C ALA A 29 7.95 -3.71 -19.26
N SER A 30 8.01 -2.48 -19.78
CA SER A 30 8.82 -2.15 -20.95
C SER A 30 10.33 -2.21 -20.64
N TYR A 31 10.74 -1.96 -19.40
CA TYR A 31 12.14 -2.06 -18.97
C TYR A 31 12.65 -3.50 -18.92
N PHE A 32 11.75 -4.49 -18.86
CA PHE A 32 12.10 -5.91 -18.86
C PHE A 32 11.94 -6.58 -20.23
N ARG A 33 11.38 -5.87 -21.22
CA ARG A 33 11.16 -6.38 -22.56
C ARG A 33 12.50 -6.59 -23.29
N GLY A 34 12.70 -7.80 -23.80
CA GLY A 34 13.89 -8.19 -24.55
C GLY A 34 15.04 -8.73 -23.68
N LEU A 35 14.92 -8.66 -22.35
CA LEU A 35 15.87 -9.30 -21.46
C LEU A 35 15.80 -10.83 -21.60
N THR A 36 16.97 -11.44 -21.75
CA THR A 36 17.16 -12.89 -21.61
C THR A 36 16.91 -13.34 -20.18
N ASP A 37 16.76 -14.65 -19.96
CA ASP A 37 16.51 -15.18 -18.60
C ASP A 37 17.69 -14.90 -17.65
N SER A 38 18.93 -14.92 -18.15
CA SER A 38 20.11 -14.55 -17.36
C SER A 38 20.07 -13.08 -16.93
N GLU A 39 19.62 -12.19 -17.81
CA GLU A 39 19.53 -10.75 -17.52
C GLU A 39 18.35 -10.43 -16.61
N LYS A 40 17.23 -11.16 -16.74
CA LYS A 40 16.13 -11.07 -15.77
C LYS A 40 16.58 -11.51 -14.39
N GLN A 41 17.39 -12.56 -14.29
CA GLN A 41 17.98 -12.98 -13.02
C GLN A 41 18.95 -11.92 -12.47
N GLU A 42 19.72 -11.26 -13.33
CA GLU A 42 20.58 -10.17 -12.91
C GLU A 42 19.77 -8.96 -12.41
N ALA A 43 18.75 -8.54 -13.15
CA ALA A 43 17.82 -7.50 -12.74
C ALA A 43 17.11 -7.84 -11.42
N TRP A 44 16.68 -9.09 -11.26
CA TRP A 44 16.12 -9.59 -10.00
C TRP A 44 17.08 -9.36 -8.83
N ASN A 45 18.33 -9.82 -8.96
CA ASN A 45 19.34 -9.69 -7.90
C ASN A 45 19.64 -8.23 -7.57
N PHE A 46 19.58 -7.32 -8.56
CA PHE A 46 19.73 -5.89 -8.34
C PHE A 46 18.56 -5.31 -7.53
N LEU A 47 17.32 -5.64 -7.89
CA LEU A 47 16.12 -5.14 -7.22
C LEU A 47 16.05 -5.66 -5.78
N GLU A 48 16.31 -6.95 -5.56
CA GLU A 48 16.27 -7.59 -4.24
C GLU A 48 17.26 -6.94 -3.25
N LYS A 49 18.45 -6.55 -3.70
CA LYS A 49 19.44 -5.84 -2.85
C LYS A 49 18.93 -4.51 -2.29
N ASN A 50 18.05 -3.83 -3.03
CA ASN A 50 17.51 -2.51 -2.67
C ASN A 50 16.09 -2.60 -2.11
N LEU A 51 15.61 -3.82 -1.86
CA LEU A 51 14.20 -4.08 -1.53
C LEU A 51 13.74 -3.41 -0.24
N LYS A 52 14.64 -3.12 0.71
CA LYS A 52 14.27 -2.54 2.01
C LYS A 52 13.59 -1.17 1.89
N PHE A 53 14.06 -0.31 0.98
CA PHE A 53 13.63 1.10 0.90
C PHE A 53 13.04 1.51 -0.44
N SER A 54 13.09 0.65 -1.47
CA SER A 54 12.69 1.04 -2.82
C SER A 54 11.35 0.46 -3.23
N VAL A 55 10.35 1.34 -3.36
CA VAL A 55 9.06 1.05 -3.99
C VAL A 55 9.24 0.53 -5.42
N ASP A 56 10.15 1.12 -6.19
CA ASP A 56 10.44 0.68 -7.56
C ASP A 56 11.04 -0.73 -7.59
N SER A 57 11.90 -1.09 -6.63
CA SER A 57 12.36 -2.48 -6.49
C SER A 57 11.21 -3.44 -6.21
N THR A 58 10.32 -3.09 -5.30
CA THR A 58 9.13 -3.89 -4.97
C THR A 58 8.25 -4.10 -6.20
N CYS A 59 7.92 -3.04 -6.94
CA CYS A 59 7.17 -3.13 -8.20
C CYS A 59 7.91 -3.96 -9.26
N GLY A 60 9.21 -3.72 -9.43
CA GLY A 60 10.06 -4.41 -10.39
C GLY A 60 10.12 -5.93 -10.17
N LEU A 61 10.25 -6.37 -8.93
CA LEU A 61 10.24 -7.81 -8.61
C LEU A 61 8.91 -8.45 -9.03
N CYS A 62 7.79 -7.78 -8.78
CA CYS A 62 6.47 -8.23 -9.21
C CYS A 62 6.28 -8.24 -10.73
N LEU A 63 6.97 -7.36 -11.48
CA LEU A 63 6.97 -7.34 -12.94
C LEU A 63 7.78 -8.50 -13.55
N ILE A 64 8.84 -8.96 -12.87
CA ILE A 64 9.65 -10.09 -13.33
C ILE A 64 8.98 -11.43 -12.99
N ASN A 65 8.72 -11.67 -11.71
CA ASN A 65 8.16 -12.91 -11.21
C ASN A 65 7.25 -12.63 -10.00
N PRO A 66 5.94 -12.53 -10.24
CA PRO A 66 5.00 -12.15 -9.21
C PRO A 66 4.95 -13.12 -8.02
N GLU A 67 4.92 -14.42 -8.26
CA GLU A 67 4.83 -15.44 -7.21
C GLU A 67 6.07 -15.41 -6.31
N MET A 68 7.25 -15.40 -6.92
CA MET A 68 8.53 -15.35 -6.18
C MET A 68 8.67 -14.03 -5.41
N ALA A 69 8.17 -12.92 -5.95
CA ALA A 69 8.25 -11.62 -5.28
C ALA A 69 7.42 -11.59 -4.00
N VAL A 70 6.22 -12.18 -4.04
CA VAL A 70 5.37 -12.28 -2.85
C VAL A 70 6.04 -13.09 -1.75
N GLU A 71 6.70 -14.21 -2.07
CA GLU A 71 7.45 -14.97 -1.06
C GLU A 71 8.57 -14.14 -0.41
N LYS A 72 9.29 -13.33 -1.20
CA LYS A 72 10.30 -12.40 -0.66
C LYS A 72 9.70 -11.29 0.21
N PHE A 73 8.54 -10.77 -0.16
CA PHE A 73 7.84 -9.77 0.63
C PHE A 73 7.42 -10.36 1.97
N LYS A 74 6.93 -11.60 2.01
CA LYS A 74 6.55 -12.29 3.25
C LYS A 74 7.73 -12.42 4.22
N GLU A 75 8.94 -12.64 3.72
CA GLU A 75 10.17 -12.64 4.53
C GLU A 75 10.47 -11.25 5.10
N HIS A 76 10.40 -10.22 4.24
CA HIS A 76 10.71 -8.85 4.63
C HIS A 76 9.70 -8.29 5.63
N VAL A 77 8.40 -8.50 5.41
CA VAL A 77 7.35 -7.85 6.20
C VAL A 77 7.32 -8.29 7.67
N ARG A 78 7.91 -9.43 7.99
CA ARG A 78 8.03 -9.97 9.35
C ARG A 78 9.22 -9.43 10.13
N GLN A 79 10.18 -8.78 9.45
CA GLN A 79 11.32 -8.18 10.12
C GLN A 79 10.87 -6.93 10.89
N PRO A 80 11.39 -6.68 12.11
CA PRO A 80 11.07 -5.47 12.85
C PRO A 80 11.48 -4.22 12.05
N LEU A 81 10.74 -3.13 12.25
CA LEU A 81 11.16 -1.83 11.76
C LEU A 81 12.35 -1.35 12.60
N ASP A 82 13.27 -0.63 11.95
CA ASP A 82 14.47 -0.12 12.59
C ASP A 82 14.22 1.29 13.13
N ASP A 83 14.02 1.38 14.44
CA ASP A 83 13.75 2.64 15.15
C ASP A 83 14.99 3.56 15.24
N GLY A 84 16.19 3.06 14.87
CA GLY A 84 17.43 3.83 14.88
C GLY A 84 17.62 4.72 13.64
N LEU A 85 16.75 4.61 12.64
CA LEU A 85 16.81 5.35 11.38
C LEU A 85 16.34 6.80 11.53
N TYR A 86 16.82 7.68 10.64
CA TYR A 86 16.30 9.04 10.55
C TYR A 86 14.81 9.02 10.13
N PRO A 87 14.01 10.04 10.51
CA PRO A 87 12.58 10.06 10.21
C PRO A 87 12.23 9.81 8.73
N GLU A 88 13.02 10.36 7.81
CA GLU A 88 12.80 10.19 6.36
C GLU A 88 12.99 8.73 5.92
N GLU A 89 14.07 8.09 6.37
CA GLU A 89 14.36 6.69 6.06
C GLU A 89 13.33 5.75 6.69
N ARG A 90 12.81 6.09 7.89
CA ARG A 90 11.69 5.36 8.49
C ARG A 90 10.44 5.49 7.65
N ARG A 91 10.12 6.70 7.15
CA ARG A 91 8.97 6.91 6.28
C ARG A 91 9.07 6.06 5.01
N GLU A 92 10.20 6.10 4.31
CA GLU A 92 10.43 5.29 3.10
C GLU A 92 10.33 3.78 3.38
N LEU A 93 10.90 3.32 4.49
CA LEU A 93 10.80 1.93 4.94
C LEU A 93 9.36 1.51 5.16
N GLU A 94 8.58 2.30 5.90
CA GLU A 94 7.17 2.03 6.19
C GLU A 94 6.31 2.04 4.92
N GLU A 95 6.50 3.03 4.04
CA GLU A 95 5.75 3.14 2.79
C GLU A 95 5.96 1.93 1.88
N ASN A 96 7.21 1.50 1.75
CA ASN A 96 7.57 0.34 0.96
C ASN A 96 7.05 -0.96 1.62
N ARG A 97 7.09 -1.04 2.95
CA ARG A 97 6.53 -2.17 3.72
C ARG A 97 5.01 -2.28 3.55
N LEU A 98 4.31 -1.16 3.53
CA LEU A 98 2.86 -1.10 3.27
C LEU A 98 2.53 -1.59 1.85
N LEU A 99 3.32 -1.20 0.85
CA LEU A 99 3.16 -1.72 -0.51
C LEU A 99 3.37 -3.24 -0.58
N MET A 100 4.40 -3.77 0.06
CA MET A 100 4.62 -5.21 0.15
C MET A 100 3.42 -5.94 0.76
N LEU A 101 2.90 -5.43 1.88
CA LEU A 101 1.71 -6.00 2.54
C LEU A 101 0.48 -5.96 1.63
N HIS A 102 0.28 -4.87 0.90
CA HIS A 102 -0.80 -4.75 -0.08
C HIS A 102 -0.69 -5.80 -1.18
N LEU A 103 0.51 -6.01 -1.74
CA LEU A 103 0.76 -6.98 -2.78
C LEU A 103 0.59 -8.42 -2.29
N ILE A 104 1.02 -8.72 -1.05
CA ILE A 104 0.76 -10.00 -0.40
C ILE A 104 -0.75 -10.22 -0.26
N LEU A 105 -1.47 -9.29 0.38
CA LEU A 105 -2.89 -9.41 0.68
C LEU A 105 -3.78 -9.45 -0.58
N SER A 106 -3.35 -8.81 -1.67
CA SER A 106 -4.04 -8.86 -2.95
C SER A 106 -3.96 -10.23 -3.63
N ARG A 107 -2.93 -11.03 -3.31
CA ARG A 107 -2.77 -12.39 -3.83
C ARG A 107 -3.25 -13.46 -2.87
N GLU A 108 -2.91 -13.30 -1.60
CA GLU A 108 -3.17 -14.26 -0.54
C GLU A 108 -3.71 -13.52 0.69
N PRO A 109 -5.04 -13.35 0.78
CA PRO A 109 -5.67 -12.78 1.96
C PRO A 109 -5.37 -13.64 3.20
N SER A 110 -4.60 -13.08 4.13
CA SER A 110 -4.22 -13.75 5.38
C SER A 110 -4.44 -12.82 6.57
N PRO A 111 -5.11 -13.30 7.63
CA PRO A 111 -5.28 -12.53 8.87
C PRO A 111 -3.95 -12.08 9.49
N GLU A 112 -2.88 -12.87 9.33
CA GLU A 112 -1.54 -12.53 9.84
C GLU A 112 -1.03 -11.24 9.21
N TYR A 113 -1.06 -11.14 7.87
CA TYR A 113 -0.57 -9.95 7.17
C TYR A 113 -1.50 -8.76 7.31
N ALA A 114 -2.82 -9.00 7.44
CA ALA A 114 -3.79 -7.95 7.74
C ALA A 114 -3.54 -7.33 9.13
N GLU A 115 -3.10 -8.14 10.09
CA GLU A 115 -2.75 -7.67 11.43
C GLU A 115 -1.47 -6.81 11.40
N ILE A 116 -0.43 -7.25 10.67
CA ILE A 116 0.78 -6.44 10.46
C ILE A 116 0.42 -5.10 9.79
N LEU A 117 -0.41 -5.13 8.75
CA LEU A 117 -0.92 -3.93 8.08
C LEU A 117 -1.68 -3.01 9.05
N THR A 118 -2.50 -3.57 9.93
CA THR A 118 -3.25 -2.81 10.94
C THR A 118 -2.34 -2.07 11.91
N GLY A 119 -1.15 -2.59 12.21
CA GLY A 119 -0.16 -1.89 13.04
C GLY A 119 0.22 -0.49 12.53
N PHE A 120 0.19 -0.27 11.21
CA PHE A 120 0.53 1.02 10.60
C PHE A 120 -0.51 2.11 10.81
N SER A 121 -1.68 1.79 11.36
CA SER A 121 -2.66 2.81 11.77
C SER A 121 -2.13 3.74 12.86
N ALA A 122 -1.12 3.30 13.62
CA ALA A 122 -0.48 4.06 14.68
C ALA A 122 0.82 4.76 14.23
N SER A 123 1.17 4.68 12.94
CA SER A 123 2.36 5.37 12.40
C SER A 123 2.29 6.86 12.68
N GLU A 124 3.43 7.49 12.97
CA GLU A 124 3.52 8.94 13.09
C GLU A 124 3.30 9.64 11.73
N PHE A 125 3.56 8.94 10.62
CA PHE A 125 3.44 9.47 9.27
C PHE A 125 2.00 9.35 8.76
N GLY A 126 1.38 10.49 8.45
CA GLY A 126 0.02 10.54 7.96
C GLY A 126 -0.19 9.76 6.65
N GLU A 127 0.82 9.71 5.78
CA GLU A 127 0.77 8.94 4.53
C GLU A 127 0.77 7.43 4.78
N SER A 128 1.56 6.94 5.75
CA SER A 128 1.52 5.54 6.19
C SER A 128 0.13 5.16 6.70
N ARG A 129 -0.48 6.02 7.53
CA ARG A 129 -1.85 5.79 8.03
C ARG A 129 -2.89 5.80 6.89
N ALA A 130 -2.73 6.68 5.90
CA ALA A 130 -3.60 6.71 4.72
C ALA A 130 -3.47 5.42 3.88
N LYS A 131 -2.23 4.98 3.61
CA LYS A 131 -1.94 3.73 2.88
C LYS A 131 -2.44 2.50 3.63
N PHE A 132 -2.33 2.46 4.97
CA PHE A 132 -2.99 1.43 5.79
C PHE A 132 -4.49 1.34 5.46
N ALA A 133 -5.18 2.48 5.56
CA ALA A 133 -6.62 2.52 5.35
C ALA A 133 -6.99 2.15 3.92
N GLU A 134 -6.22 2.59 2.92
CA GLU A 134 -6.45 2.27 1.51
C GLU A 134 -6.21 0.77 1.19
N TYR A 135 -5.13 0.20 1.71
CA TYR A 135 -4.68 -1.16 1.39
C TYR A 135 -5.40 -2.26 2.16
N LEU A 136 -6.13 -1.92 3.23
CA LEU A 136 -6.91 -2.89 3.97
C LEU A 136 -7.91 -3.59 3.01
N PRO A 137 -7.98 -4.93 3.01
CA PRO A 137 -8.94 -5.65 2.17
C PRO A 137 -10.38 -5.29 2.59
N VAL A 138 -11.34 -5.44 1.68
CA VAL A 138 -12.77 -5.22 1.99
C VAL A 138 -13.44 -6.48 2.53
N ALA A 139 -12.96 -7.65 2.12
CA ALA A 139 -13.45 -8.95 2.58
C ALA A 139 -12.64 -9.44 3.79
N ASN A 140 -13.30 -10.16 4.70
CA ASN A 140 -12.69 -10.80 5.88
C ASN A 140 -11.90 -9.83 6.77
N VAL A 141 -12.37 -8.57 6.88
CA VAL A 141 -11.78 -7.58 7.76
C VAL A 141 -11.97 -7.99 9.21
N SER A 142 -10.89 -7.98 9.98
CA SER A 142 -10.97 -8.28 11.41
C SER A 142 -11.74 -7.19 12.16
N GLU A 143 -12.41 -7.57 13.25
CA GLU A 143 -13.08 -6.60 14.14
C GLU A 143 -12.10 -5.52 14.64
N ARG A 144 -10.85 -5.90 14.91
CA ARG A 144 -9.78 -4.97 15.31
C ARG A 144 -9.55 -3.92 14.23
N SER A 145 -9.31 -4.32 12.98
CA SER A 145 -9.04 -3.40 11.87
C SER A 145 -10.24 -2.47 11.61
N LEU A 146 -11.47 -2.99 11.76
CA LEU A 146 -12.69 -2.19 11.65
C LEU A 146 -12.78 -1.12 12.75
N ASN A 147 -12.51 -1.51 14.00
CA ASN A 147 -12.49 -0.57 15.14
C ASN A 147 -11.39 0.48 15.01
N VAL A 148 -10.24 0.11 14.43
CA VAL A 148 -9.17 1.05 14.09
C VAL A 148 -9.64 2.07 13.06
N LEU A 149 -10.29 1.65 11.97
CA LEU A 149 -10.85 2.59 10.99
C LEU A 149 -11.87 3.56 11.60
N LYS A 150 -12.78 3.05 12.46
CA LYS A 150 -13.71 3.90 13.20
C LYS A 150 -12.97 4.91 14.06
N THR A 151 -11.94 4.47 14.79
CA THR A 151 -11.12 5.37 15.63
C THR A 151 -10.48 6.46 14.78
N MET A 152 -9.88 6.12 13.64
CA MET A 152 -9.33 7.10 12.70
C MET A 152 -10.39 8.11 12.22
N ILE A 153 -11.61 7.66 11.92
CA ILE A 153 -12.71 8.57 11.53
C ILE A 153 -12.98 9.63 12.61
N PHE A 154 -12.87 9.27 13.90
CA PHE A 154 -13.07 10.21 15.00
C PHE A 154 -11.85 11.11 15.26
N THR A 155 -10.64 10.54 15.26
CA THR A 155 -9.46 11.20 15.85
C THR A 155 -8.43 11.69 14.84
N GLU A 156 -8.51 11.27 13.57
CA GLU A 156 -7.50 11.62 12.58
C GLU A 156 -7.51 13.11 12.23
N THR A 157 -6.33 13.72 12.22
CA THR A 157 -6.13 15.14 11.91
C THR A 157 -5.56 15.34 10.51
N VAL A 158 -4.93 14.31 9.93
CA VAL A 158 -4.42 14.33 8.57
C VAL A 158 -5.54 14.02 7.58
N ARG A 159 -5.91 15.01 6.77
CA ARG A 159 -7.06 14.95 5.86
C ARG A 159 -7.06 13.74 4.92
N ILE A 160 -5.90 13.38 4.35
CA ILE A 160 -5.80 12.24 3.44
C ILE A 160 -6.06 10.92 4.16
N ALA A 161 -5.52 10.73 5.37
CA ALA A 161 -5.75 9.54 6.18
C ALA A 161 -7.22 9.42 6.62
N LEU A 162 -7.85 10.52 7.02
CA LEU A 162 -9.29 10.55 7.34
C LEU A 162 -10.14 10.16 6.12
N SER A 163 -9.80 10.71 4.95
CA SER A 163 -10.51 10.44 3.70
C SER A 163 -10.42 8.96 3.31
N CYS A 164 -9.22 8.37 3.41
CA CYS A 164 -9.00 6.94 3.16
C CYS A 164 -9.74 6.07 4.18
N ALA A 165 -9.70 6.43 5.47
CA ALA A 165 -10.40 5.67 6.52
C ALA A 165 -11.92 5.67 6.33
N ALA A 166 -12.52 6.83 6.05
CA ALA A 166 -13.95 6.94 5.78
C ALA A 166 -14.35 6.15 4.52
N SER A 167 -13.59 6.29 3.42
CA SER A 167 -13.87 5.58 2.17
C SER A 167 -13.72 4.06 2.34
N LYS A 168 -12.68 3.59 3.04
CA LYS A 168 -12.49 2.16 3.30
C LYS A 168 -13.58 1.59 4.19
N PHE A 169 -13.93 2.29 5.27
CA PHE A 169 -15.03 1.88 6.15
C PHE A 169 -16.32 1.69 5.35
N MET A 170 -16.68 2.67 4.52
CA MET A 170 -17.83 2.58 3.61
C MET A 170 -17.72 1.39 2.65
N ALA A 171 -16.56 1.19 2.02
CA ALA A 171 -16.33 0.09 1.07
C ALA A 171 -16.45 -1.30 1.71
N ILE A 172 -16.06 -1.47 2.98
CA ILE A 172 -16.24 -2.73 3.73
C ILE A 172 -17.72 -3.10 3.85
N TRP A 173 -18.59 -2.11 4.03
CA TRP A 173 -20.05 -2.31 4.02
C TRP A 173 -20.66 -2.25 2.61
N GLY A 174 -19.82 -2.26 1.58
CA GLY A 174 -20.19 -2.31 0.17
C GLY A 174 -20.77 -1.00 -0.37
N TYR A 175 -20.42 0.14 0.22
CA TYR A 175 -20.62 1.47 -0.35
C TYR A 175 -19.36 1.86 -1.13
N ASN A 176 -19.37 1.63 -2.44
CA ASN A 176 -18.28 2.02 -3.32
C ASN A 176 -18.53 3.41 -3.91
N PHE A 177 -17.46 4.14 -4.22
CA PHE A 177 -17.59 5.45 -4.84
C PHE A 177 -18.15 5.34 -6.25
N GLU A 178 -19.28 6.02 -6.48
CA GLU A 178 -19.84 6.26 -7.81
C GLU A 178 -20.12 7.76 -7.95
N PHE A 179 -19.68 8.37 -9.05
CA PHE A 179 -19.72 9.84 -9.23
C PHE A 179 -21.14 10.43 -9.07
N GLY A 180 -22.18 9.65 -9.40
CA GLY A 180 -23.59 10.05 -9.28
C GLY A 180 -24.28 9.64 -7.98
N ASP A 181 -23.61 8.91 -7.07
CA ASP A 181 -24.24 8.40 -5.86
C ASP A 181 -24.29 9.48 -4.76
N GLU A 182 -25.42 10.18 -4.67
CA GLU A 182 -25.67 11.19 -3.64
C GLU A 182 -25.74 10.58 -2.23
N ARG A 183 -26.11 9.30 -2.09
CA ARG A 183 -26.12 8.62 -0.79
C ARG A 183 -24.69 8.38 -0.32
N TYR A 184 -23.82 7.90 -1.19
CA TYR A 184 -22.38 7.80 -0.89
C TYR A 184 -21.83 9.15 -0.44
N LYS A 185 -22.05 10.21 -1.23
CA LYS A 185 -21.54 11.55 -0.91
C LYS A 185 -22.06 12.07 0.43
N ALA A 186 -23.33 11.85 0.73
CA ALA A 186 -23.93 12.29 1.99
C ALA A 186 -23.33 11.55 3.19
N LEU A 187 -23.18 10.22 3.12
CA LEU A 187 -22.54 9.42 4.17
C LEU A 187 -21.07 9.81 4.36
N TYR A 188 -20.32 9.92 3.26
CA TYR A 188 -18.92 10.33 3.29
C TYR A 188 -18.74 11.69 3.96
N ARG A 189 -19.53 12.70 3.58
CA ARG A 189 -19.48 14.04 4.19
C ARG A 189 -19.68 13.99 5.70
N ARG A 190 -20.67 13.22 6.17
CA ARG A 190 -20.95 13.05 7.60
C ARG A 190 -19.81 12.35 8.35
N LEU A 191 -19.22 11.32 7.76
CA LEU A 191 -18.04 10.64 8.35
C LEU A 191 -16.83 11.59 8.44
N THR A 192 -16.68 12.52 7.50
CA THR A 192 -15.58 13.51 7.49
C THR A 192 -15.92 14.83 8.18
N SER A 193 -17.09 14.95 8.82
CA SER A 193 -17.54 16.17 9.50
C SER A 193 -16.66 16.52 10.70
N SER A 194 -16.72 17.75 11.21
CA SER A 194 -16.14 18.10 12.51
C SER A 194 -17.02 17.63 13.68
N GLU A 195 -18.30 17.36 13.44
CA GLU A 195 -19.28 17.04 14.48
C GLU A 195 -19.26 15.56 14.83
N GLU A 196 -18.95 15.23 16.08
CA GLU A 196 -18.83 13.84 16.57
C GLU A 196 -20.15 13.06 16.44
N GLU A 197 -21.28 13.70 16.76
CA GLU A 197 -22.60 13.09 16.67
C GLU A 197 -23.02 12.77 15.23
N GLU A 198 -22.61 13.58 14.26
CA GLU A 198 -22.84 13.29 12.83
C GLU A 198 -22.08 12.03 12.38
N LYS A 199 -20.83 11.88 12.82
CA LYS A 199 -19.99 10.70 12.55
C LYS A 199 -20.60 9.43 13.16
N LYS A 200 -20.99 9.49 14.45
CA LYS A 200 -21.65 8.37 15.15
C LYS A 200 -22.91 7.92 14.42
N ALA A 201 -23.78 8.87 14.08
CA ALA A 201 -25.02 8.59 13.38
C ALA A 201 -24.78 8.01 11.97
N ALA A 202 -23.72 8.43 11.27
CA ALA A 202 -23.38 7.89 9.96
C ALA A 202 -22.81 6.47 10.04
N ILE A 203 -21.93 6.19 11.01
CA ILE A 203 -21.43 4.83 11.28
C ILE A 203 -22.60 3.91 11.60
N GLN A 204 -23.46 4.28 12.55
CA GLN A 204 -24.60 3.47 12.95
C GLN A 204 -25.57 3.21 11.78
N GLN A 205 -25.80 4.21 10.93
CA GLN A 205 -26.61 4.03 9.73
C GLN A 205 -25.99 2.99 8.79
N ILE A 206 -24.69 3.07 8.51
CA ILE A 206 -23.98 2.14 7.63
C ILE A 206 -24.07 0.71 8.15
N GLU A 207 -23.84 0.50 9.46
CA GLU A 207 -23.83 -0.83 10.08
C GLU A 207 -25.24 -1.47 10.16
N ASN A 208 -26.27 -0.66 10.37
CA ASN A 208 -27.65 -1.13 10.48
C ASN A 208 -28.25 -1.51 9.11
N GLU A 209 -27.83 -0.85 8.04
CA GLU A 209 -28.42 -1.04 6.70
C GLU A 209 -27.95 -2.34 6.01
N ARG A 210 -26.88 -2.97 6.51
CA ARG A 210 -26.36 -4.24 6.01
C ARG A 210 -25.72 -5.04 7.13
N SER A 211 -26.50 -5.57 8.08
CA SER A 211 -25.97 -6.64 8.94
C SER A 211 -25.48 -7.79 8.05
N ILE A 212 -24.15 -7.97 7.99
CA ILE A 212 -23.45 -9.03 7.26
C ILE A 212 -23.76 -10.37 7.93
#